data_AF-E0S9D9-F1
#
_entry.id   AF-E0S9D9-F1
#
_cell.length_a   1.000
_cell.length_b   1.000
_cell.length_c   1.000
_cell.angle_alpha   90.00
_cell.angle_beta   90.00
_cell.angle_gamma   90.00
#
_symmetry.space_group_name_H-M   'P 1'
#
loop_
_entity.id
_entity.type
_entity.pdbx_description
1 polymer ?
#
loop_
_entity_poly.entity_id
_entity_poly.type
_entity_poly.pdbx_seq_one_letter_code
_entity_poly.pdbx_strand_id
1 'polypeptide(L)'
;MALTYKERLEFLESLRKAPIDLSVADRMVLYAHDRTLMRPTIQSLVRELTNLDAYISVMHGILTQDEWDEVVSDYDTPIEGGHAKLREKIKLFLFAYENLDNAIYDFKIDEVFKAFETSMLSRTRNIQFLLFKLCHRNPQAVFGFLLELVRKNPIAFLPYLSSLIVRCKVDEGLKAMYVQDYQAYVRSYGKSLSIQSVAAHQCLLYISCFRRESVADAKDIIERIFSSGMARYMNKNVVEMFCELFDYECKEFSSHDHDCLYFFPFDLPILEEVAGSIHEFYIHFRR
;
A
#
# COMPACT_ATOMS: atom_id res chain seq x y z
N MET A 1 -22.41 -22.98 2.00
CA MET A 1 -22.32 -24.42 1.67
C MET A 1 -21.62 -25.13 2.82
N ALA A 2 -22.11 -26.28 3.29
CA ALA A 2 -21.45 -27.02 4.35
C ALA A 2 -20.54 -28.10 3.72
N LEU A 3 -19.22 -27.90 3.81
CA LEU A 3 -18.24 -28.88 3.34
C LEU A 3 -18.14 -30.06 4.29
N THR A 4 -17.96 -31.26 3.74
CA THR A 4 -17.62 -32.46 4.50
C THR A 4 -16.21 -32.36 5.07
N TYR A 5 -15.90 -33.15 6.11
CA TYR A 5 -14.57 -33.17 6.70
C TYR A 5 -13.48 -33.58 5.69
N LYS A 6 -13.79 -34.51 4.79
CA LYS A 6 -12.89 -34.95 3.73
C LYS A 6 -12.58 -33.82 2.75
N GLU A 7 -13.60 -33.10 2.27
CA GLU A 7 -13.40 -31.96 1.35
C GLU A 7 -12.59 -30.84 2.00
N ARG A 8 -12.82 -30.56 3.29
CA ARG A 8 -12.00 -29.60 4.05
C ARG A 8 -10.53 -30.01 4.09
N LEU A 9 -10.25 -31.30 4.36
CA LEU A 9 -8.89 -31.81 4.42
C LEU A 9 -8.19 -31.74 3.06
N GLU A 10 -8.85 -32.20 2.00
CA GLU A 10 -8.33 -32.17 0.63
C GLU A 10 -8.02 -30.73 0.18
N PHE A 11 -8.89 -29.78 0.54
CA PHE A 11 -8.65 -28.37 0.26
C PHE A 11 -7.49 -27.79 1.07
N LEU A 12 -7.40 -28.09 2.37
CA LEU A 12 -6.25 -27.67 3.18
C LEU A 12 -4.93 -28.23 2.64
N GLU A 13 -4.93 -29.46 2.14
CA GLU A 13 -3.77 -30.06 1.48
C GLU A 13 -3.44 -29.37 0.16
N SER A 14 -4.45 -28.95 -0.63
CA SER A 14 -4.20 -28.18 -1.85
C SER A 14 -3.60 -26.80 -1.56
N LEU A 15 -4.00 -26.13 -0.47
CA LEU A 15 -3.44 -24.83 -0.07
C LEU A 15 -1.95 -24.90 0.33
N ARG A 16 -1.45 -26.08 0.70
CA ARG A 16 -0.03 -26.29 1.03
C ARG A 16 0.85 -26.44 -0.21
N LYS A 17 0.26 -26.73 -1.38
CA LYS A 17 0.99 -26.78 -2.65
C LYS A 17 1.21 -25.35 -3.12
N ALA A 18 2.47 -24.95 -3.26
CA ALA A 18 2.84 -23.64 -3.80
C ALA A 18 3.36 -23.79 -5.23
N PRO A 19 2.95 -22.93 -6.19
CA PRO A 19 1.91 -21.91 -6.05
C PRO A 19 0.49 -22.52 -6.01
N ILE A 20 -0.45 -21.84 -5.36
CA ILE A 20 -1.88 -22.19 -5.49
C ILE A 20 -2.41 -21.70 -6.84
N ASP A 21 -3.44 -22.36 -7.36
CA ASP A 21 -4.10 -21.97 -8.60
C ASP A 21 -5.09 -20.82 -8.34
N LEU A 22 -4.77 -19.63 -8.83
CA LEU A 22 -5.63 -18.45 -8.69
C LEU A 22 -6.82 -18.45 -9.67
N SER A 23 -6.87 -19.37 -10.65
CA SER A 23 -8.01 -19.46 -11.57
C SER A 23 -9.28 -19.96 -10.89
N VAL A 24 -9.16 -20.51 -9.67
CA VAL A 24 -10.27 -20.97 -8.82
C VAL A 24 -10.50 -20.05 -7.61
N ALA A 25 -10.07 -18.79 -7.67
CA ALA A 25 -10.18 -17.83 -6.58
C ALA A 25 -11.63 -17.62 -6.09
N ASP A 26 -12.62 -17.67 -6.99
CA ASP A 26 -14.05 -17.63 -6.68
C ASP A 26 -14.46 -18.73 -5.69
N ARG A 27 -14.02 -19.96 -5.96
CA ARG A 27 -14.28 -21.12 -5.10
C ARG A 27 -13.52 -21.02 -3.78
N MET A 28 -12.28 -20.53 -3.83
CA MET A 28 -11.47 -20.34 -2.62
C MET A 28 -12.12 -19.34 -1.68
N VAL A 29 -12.58 -18.20 -2.19
CA VAL A 29 -13.32 -17.19 -1.42
C VAL A 29 -14.59 -17.80 -0.82
N LEU A 30 -15.34 -18.60 -1.59
CA LEU A 30 -16.52 -19.30 -1.08
C LEU A 30 -16.17 -20.24 0.09
N TYR A 31 -15.04 -20.96 0.01
CA TYR A 31 -14.57 -21.84 1.07
C TYR A 31 -14.03 -21.07 2.29
N ALA A 32 -13.53 -19.85 2.11
CA ALA A 32 -13.05 -19.01 3.20
C ALA A 32 -14.17 -18.58 4.17
N HIS A 33 -15.45 -18.67 3.79
CA HIS A 33 -16.57 -18.49 4.73
C HIS A 33 -16.70 -19.62 5.75
N ASP A 34 -16.08 -20.78 5.52
CA ASP A 34 -15.95 -21.81 6.55
C ASP A 34 -14.91 -21.36 7.59
N ARG A 35 -15.33 -21.28 8.87
CA ARG A 35 -14.48 -20.79 9.97
C ARG A 35 -13.14 -21.52 10.09
N THR A 36 -13.09 -22.81 9.75
CA THR A 36 -11.87 -23.63 9.83
C THR A 36 -10.92 -23.38 8.66
N LEU A 37 -11.45 -22.95 7.52
CA LEU A 37 -10.70 -22.72 6.28
C LEU A 37 -10.34 -21.25 6.07
N MET A 38 -11.04 -20.31 6.71
CA MET A 38 -10.88 -18.87 6.51
C MET A 38 -9.42 -18.42 6.56
N ARG A 39 -8.76 -18.58 7.71
CA ARG A 39 -7.36 -18.14 7.90
C ARG A 39 -6.40 -18.71 6.84
N PRO A 40 -6.28 -20.05 6.67
CA PRO A 40 -5.33 -20.58 5.70
C PRO A 40 -5.66 -20.16 4.26
N THR A 41 -6.94 -19.99 3.93
CA THR A 41 -7.36 -19.58 2.58
C THR A 41 -6.97 -18.14 2.30
N ILE A 42 -7.30 -17.21 3.20
CA ILE A 42 -6.98 -15.78 3.04
C ILE A 42 -5.47 -15.57 3.02
N GLN A 43 -4.72 -16.27 3.89
CA GLN A 43 -3.26 -16.20 3.87
C GLN A 43 -2.67 -16.67 2.53
N SER A 44 -3.16 -17.78 1.97
CA SER A 44 -2.67 -18.26 0.67
C SER A 44 -3.09 -17.33 -0.48
N LEU A 45 -4.34 -16.84 -0.50
CA LEU A 45 -4.81 -15.91 -1.54
C LEU A 45 -4.00 -14.60 -1.53
N VAL A 46 -3.87 -13.95 -0.37
CA VAL A 46 -3.10 -12.71 -0.25
C VAL A 46 -1.65 -12.94 -0.64
N ARG A 47 -1.03 -14.05 -0.20
CA ARG A 47 0.36 -14.36 -0.56
C ARG A 47 0.56 -14.49 -2.07
N GLU A 48 -0.25 -15.28 -2.76
CA GLU A 48 -0.07 -15.46 -4.21
C GLU A 48 -0.47 -14.22 -5.02
N LEU A 49 -1.50 -13.48 -4.60
CA LEU A 49 -1.81 -12.18 -5.18
C LEU A 49 -0.63 -11.21 -5.04
N THR A 50 0.02 -11.18 -3.88
CA THR A 50 1.21 -10.35 -3.67
C THR A 50 2.40 -10.81 -4.50
N ASN A 51 2.63 -12.11 -4.66
CA ASN A 51 3.68 -12.62 -5.55
C ASN A 51 3.44 -12.20 -7.01
N LEU A 52 2.19 -12.29 -7.46
CA LEU A 52 1.79 -11.93 -8.80
C LEU A 52 1.88 -10.41 -9.02
N ASP A 53 1.42 -9.61 -8.06
CA ASP A 53 1.53 -8.15 -8.11
C ASP A 53 2.99 -7.67 -8.05
N ALA A 54 3.84 -8.32 -7.26
CA ALA A 54 5.26 -7.99 -7.22
C ALA A 54 5.90 -8.21 -8.61
N TYR A 55 5.53 -9.29 -9.30
CA TYR A 55 5.96 -9.53 -10.68
C TYR A 55 5.44 -8.45 -11.63
N ILE A 56 4.15 -8.12 -11.58
CA ILE A 56 3.53 -7.08 -12.43
C ILE A 56 4.20 -5.72 -12.18
N SER A 57 4.43 -5.37 -10.92
CA SER A 57 5.07 -4.13 -10.48
C SER A 57 6.51 -4.00 -11.00
N VAL A 58 7.27 -5.11 -11.00
CA VAL A 58 8.62 -5.15 -11.57
C VAL A 58 8.57 -4.98 -13.09
N MET A 59 7.67 -5.70 -13.78
CA MET A 59 7.54 -5.61 -15.23
C MET A 59 7.14 -4.20 -15.68
N HIS A 60 6.21 -3.55 -15.00
CA HIS A 60 5.86 -2.13 -15.24
C HIS A 60 7.08 -1.20 -15.07
N GLY A 61 8.01 -1.52 -14.16
CA GLY A 61 9.23 -0.74 -13.98
C GLY A 61 10.29 -0.93 -15.09
N ILE A 62 10.17 -1.99 -15.89
CA ILE A 62 11.13 -2.36 -16.94
C ILE A 62 10.61 -1.94 -18.33
N LEU A 63 9.32 -2.08 -18.58
CA LEU A 63 8.70 -1.78 -19.86
C LEU A 63 8.62 -0.27 -20.12
N THR A 64 8.69 0.11 -21.39
CA THR A 64 8.32 1.46 -21.84
C THR A 64 6.80 1.65 -21.73
N GLN A 65 6.33 2.91 -21.79
CA GLN A 65 4.89 3.19 -21.72
C GLN A 65 4.13 2.53 -22.88
N ASP A 66 4.67 2.57 -24.11
CA ASP A 66 4.03 1.96 -25.28
C ASP A 66 3.90 0.44 -25.13
N GLU A 67 4.93 -0.24 -24.60
CA GLU A 67 4.90 -1.68 -24.33
C GLU A 67 3.92 -2.04 -23.21
N TRP A 68 3.84 -1.20 -22.17
CA TRP A 68 2.87 -1.38 -21.10
C TRP A 68 1.43 -1.25 -21.62
N ASP A 69 1.17 -0.20 -22.40
CA ASP A 69 -0.14 0.07 -23.01
C ASP A 69 -0.56 -1.08 -23.93
N GLU A 70 0.38 -1.67 -24.69
CA GLU A 70 0.14 -2.87 -25.47
C GLU A 70 -0.27 -4.06 -24.58
N VAL A 71 0.44 -4.29 -23.47
CA VAL A 71 0.16 -5.41 -22.55
C VAL A 71 -1.24 -5.30 -21.92
N VAL A 72 -1.61 -4.11 -21.44
CA VAL A 72 -2.90 -3.88 -20.74
C VAL A 72 -4.07 -3.64 -21.69
N SER A 73 -3.80 -3.38 -22.97
CA SER A 73 -4.83 -3.18 -23.99
C SER A 73 -5.78 -4.38 -24.12
N ASP A 74 -7.07 -4.07 -24.18
CA ASP A 74 -8.15 -5.03 -24.45
C ASP A 74 -8.18 -5.53 -25.91
N TYR A 75 -7.40 -4.91 -26.80
CA TYR A 75 -7.38 -5.31 -28.20
C TYR A 75 -6.70 -6.68 -28.38
N ASP A 76 -7.34 -7.53 -29.20
CA ASP A 76 -6.86 -8.84 -29.67
C ASP A 76 -5.69 -8.73 -30.67
N THR A 77 -4.83 -7.73 -30.49
CA THR A 77 -3.56 -7.69 -31.20
C THR A 77 -2.73 -8.90 -30.76
N PRO A 78 -2.26 -9.76 -31.69
CA PRO A 78 -1.41 -10.88 -31.32
C PRO A 78 -0.14 -10.36 -30.66
N ILE A 79 -0.02 -10.60 -29.36
CA ILE A 79 1.20 -10.32 -28.60
C ILE A 79 2.03 -11.60 -28.57
N GLU A 80 3.28 -11.54 -28.98
CA GLU A 80 4.19 -12.69 -28.93
C GLU A 80 5.08 -12.67 -27.68
N GLY A 81 5.50 -13.86 -27.25
CA GLY A 81 6.57 -14.01 -26.26
C GLY A 81 6.23 -13.58 -24.83
N GLY A 82 7.06 -12.71 -24.24
CA GLY A 82 7.02 -12.34 -22.81
C GLY A 82 5.84 -11.46 -22.42
N HIS A 83 5.38 -10.60 -23.33
CA HIS A 83 4.27 -9.67 -23.09
C HIS A 83 2.93 -10.41 -22.99
N ALA A 84 2.72 -11.47 -23.78
CA ALA A 84 1.52 -12.31 -23.69
C ALA A 84 1.40 -12.98 -22.30
N LYS A 85 2.49 -13.51 -21.76
CA LYS A 85 2.53 -14.10 -20.41
C LYS A 85 2.24 -13.07 -19.32
N LEU A 86 2.71 -11.83 -19.49
CA LEU A 86 2.40 -10.75 -18.56
C LEU A 86 0.92 -10.38 -18.61
N ARG A 87 0.33 -10.28 -19.80
CA ARG A 87 -1.12 -10.03 -19.99
C ARG A 87 -1.96 -11.12 -19.30
N GLU A 88 -1.64 -12.40 -19.49
CA GLU A 88 -2.32 -13.51 -18.80
C GLU A 88 -2.21 -13.40 -17.28
N LYS A 89 -1.02 -13.02 -16.77
CA LYS A 89 -0.79 -12.79 -15.34
C LYS A 89 -1.59 -11.63 -14.79
N ILE A 90 -1.72 -10.53 -15.54
CA ILE A 90 -2.55 -9.38 -15.15
C ILE A 90 -4.02 -9.80 -15.09
N LYS A 91 -4.54 -10.51 -16.10
CA LYS A 91 -5.92 -11.03 -16.11
C LYS A 91 -6.19 -11.95 -14.91
N LEU A 92 -5.26 -12.85 -14.61
CA LEU A 92 -5.35 -13.73 -13.44
C LEU A 92 -5.32 -12.96 -12.12
N PHE A 93 -4.48 -11.92 -12.01
CA PHE A 93 -4.43 -11.04 -10.85
C PHE A 93 -5.77 -10.34 -10.65
N LEU A 94 -6.29 -9.68 -11.69
CA LEU A 94 -7.54 -8.93 -11.63
C LEU A 94 -8.72 -9.83 -11.25
N PHE A 95 -8.81 -11.01 -11.85
CA PHE A 95 -9.83 -12.00 -11.50
C PHE A 95 -9.78 -12.38 -10.01
N ALA A 96 -8.61 -12.75 -9.50
CA ALA A 96 -8.47 -13.15 -8.11
C ALA A 96 -8.62 -11.97 -7.13
N TYR A 97 -8.15 -10.78 -7.52
CA TYR A 97 -8.28 -9.53 -6.77
C TYR A 97 -9.76 -9.17 -6.60
N GLU A 98 -10.54 -9.15 -7.68
CA GLU A 98 -11.97 -8.80 -7.67
C GLU A 98 -12.76 -9.76 -6.78
N ASN A 99 -12.52 -11.07 -6.90
CA ASN A 99 -13.17 -12.07 -6.05
C ASN A 99 -12.87 -11.86 -4.57
N LEU A 100 -11.61 -11.58 -4.21
CA LEU A 100 -11.24 -11.30 -2.83
C LEU A 100 -11.83 -9.97 -2.35
N ASP A 101 -11.74 -8.92 -3.15
CA ASP A 101 -12.26 -7.58 -2.87
C ASP A 101 -13.75 -7.59 -2.54
N ASN A 102 -14.54 -8.33 -3.32
CA ASN A 102 -15.98 -8.45 -3.10
C ASN A 102 -16.33 -9.13 -1.77
N ALA A 103 -15.49 -10.05 -1.28
CA ALA A 103 -15.77 -10.83 -0.07
C ALA A 103 -14.97 -10.40 1.17
N ILE A 104 -13.94 -9.56 1.02
CA ILE A 104 -12.96 -9.28 2.09
C ILE A 104 -13.61 -8.73 3.36
N TYR A 105 -14.74 -8.04 3.22
CA TYR A 105 -15.51 -7.44 4.30
C TYR A 105 -16.30 -8.46 5.14
N ASP A 106 -16.53 -9.66 4.62
CA ASP A 106 -17.26 -10.72 5.32
C ASP A 106 -16.35 -11.52 6.27
N PHE A 107 -15.03 -11.34 6.14
CA PHE A 107 -14.05 -12.04 6.95
C PHE A 107 -13.71 -11.29 8.23
N LYS A 108 -13.21 -12.03 9.23
CA LYS A 108 -12.72 -11.40 10.46
C LYS A 108 -11.51 -10.54 10.15
N ILE A 109 -11.62 -9.25 10.45
CA ILE A 109 -10.61 -8.25 10.09
C ILE A 109 -9.20 -8.59 10.63
N ASP A 110 -9.09 -9.13 11.84
CA ASP A 110 -7.80 -9.55 12.43
C ASP A 110 -7.10 -10.64 11.60
N GLU A 111 -7.86 -11.52 10.95
CA GLU A 111 -7.33 -12.59 10.12
C GLU A 111 -6.91 -12.07 8.74
N VAL A 112 -7.61 -11.06 8.24
CA VAL A 112 -7.21 -10.31 7.04
C VAL A 112 -5.89 -9.56 7.32
N PHE A 113 -5.80 -8.83 8.42
CA PHE A 113 -4.58 -8.10 8.81
C PHE A 113 -3.36 -9.01 8.95
N LYS A 114 -3.51 -10.18 9.56
CA LYS A 114 -2.42 -11.18 9.63
C LYS A 114 -1.95 -11.66 8.25
N ALA A 115 -2.84 -11.76 7.28
CA ALA A 115 -2.46 -12.13 5.92
C ALA A 115 -1.66 -11.01 5.22
N PHE A 116 -1.97 -9.75 5.53
CA PHE A 116 -1.28 -8.59 4.95
C PHE A 116 0.04 -8.23 5.63
N GLU A 117 0.25 -8.58 6.90
CA GLU A 117 1.46 -8.20 7.66
C GLU A 117 2.77 -8.58 6.94
N THR A 118 2.84 -9.77 6.36
CA THR A 118 4.00 -10.19 5.55
C THR A 118 3.94 -9.69 4.12
N SER A 119 2.74 -9.54 3.56
CA SER A 119 2.56 -9.24 2.14
C SER A 119 2.96 -7.81 1.79
N MET A 120 2.74 -6.87 2.71
CA MET A 120 3.13 -5.47 2.58
C MET A 120 4.65 -5.24 2.53
N LEU A 121 5.47 -6.25 2.88
CA LEU A 121 6.92 -6.16 2.73
C LEU A 121 7.34 -6.26 1.26
N SER A 122 6.51 -6.87 0.42
CA SER A 122 6.69 -6.88 -1.03
C SER A 122 6.19 -5.56 -1.59
N ARG A 123 7.09 -4.78 -2.21
CA ARG A 123 6.82 -3.45 -2.78
C ARG A 123 5.93 -3.55 -4.02
N THR A 124 4.65 -3.66 -3.73
CA THR A 124 3.58 -3.91 -4.67
C THR A 124 2.87 -2.60 -5.03
N ARG A 125 2.15 -2.58 -6.15
CA ARG A 125 1.47 -1.38 -6.65
C ARG A 125 -0.05 -1.49 -6.69
N ASN A 126 -0.62 -2.68 -6.45
CA ASN A 126 -2.06 -2.91 -6.61
C ASN A 126 -2.70 -3.56 -5.36
N ILE A 127 -2.12 -4.62 -4.80
CA ILE A 127 -2.76 -5.47 -3.78
C ILE A 127 -3.03 -4.73 -2.46
N GLN A 128 -2.21 -3.74 -2.10
CA GLN A 128 -2.40 -2.90 -0.94
C GLN A 128 -3.73 -2.12 -1.00
N PHE A 129 -4.31 -1.92 -2.19
CA PHE A 129 -5.59 -1.23 -2.31
C PHE A 129 -6.75 -2.03 -1.70
N LEU A 130 -6.62 -3.33 -1.45
CA LEU A 130 -7.57 -4.06 -0.59
C LEU A 130 -7.59 -3.50 0.84
N LEU A 131 -6.42 -3.20 1.43
CA LEU A 131 -6.34 -2.51 2.72
C LEU A 131 -6.85 -1.08 2.65
N PHE A 132 -6.62 -0.38 1.53
CA PHE A 132 -7.13 0.97 1.30
C PHE A 132 -8.67 0.99 1.34
N LYS A 133 -9.33 0.05 0.66
CA LYS A 133 -10.79 -0.07 0.67
C LYS A 133 -11.33 -0.49 2.04
N LEU A 134 -10.63 -1.39 2.74
CA LEU A 134 -10.94 -1.71 4.14
C LEU A 134 -10.83 -0.49 5.05
N CYS A 135 -9.86 0.39 4.83
CA CYS A 135 -9.70 1.63 5.60
C CYS A 135 -10.91 2.54 5.43
N HIS A 136 -11.42 2.69 4.21
CA HIS A 136 -12.61 3.50 3.96
C HIS A 136 -13.83 3.02 4.79
N ARG A 137 -13.99 1.70 4.98
CA ARG A 137 -15.10 1.14 5.77
C ARG A 137 -14.82 1.07 7.28
N ASN A 138 -13.59 0.75 7.68
CA ASN A 138 -13.19 0.58 9.08
C ASN A 138 -11.83 1.26 9.35
N PRO A 139 -11.80 2.60 9.35
CA PRO A 139 -10.54 3.34 9.38
C PRO A 139 -9.78 3.13 10.69
N GLN A 140 -10.49 3.08 11.81
CA GLN A 140 -9.87 2.89 13.13
C GLN A 140 -9.07 1.59 13.21
N ALA A 141 -9.64 0.50 12.70
CA ALA A 141 -8.95 -0.79 12.70
C ALA A 141 -7.71 -0.79 11.80
N VAL A 142 -7.82 -0.23 10.58
CA VAL A 142 -6.68 -0.22 9.63
C VAL A 142 -5.57 0.71 10.07
N PHE A 143 -5.87 1.92 10.55
CA PHE A 143 -4.86 2.82 11.09
C PHE A 143 -4.23 2.26 12.36
N GLY A 144 -5.02 1.64 13.25
CA GLY A 144 -4.49 0.94 14.44
C GLY A 144 -3.50 -0.15 14.07
N PHE A 145 -3.87 -1.00 13.11
CA PHE A 145 -2.98 -2.03 12.56
C PHE A 145 -1.68 -1.46 11.99
N LEU A 146 -1.76 -0.43 11.13
CA LEU A 146 -0.55 0.19 10.56
C LEU A 146 0.33 0.86 11.62
N LEU A 147 -0.25 1.49 12.65
CA LEU A 147 0.51 2.07 13.75
C LEU A 147 1.27 0.99 14.55
N GLU A 148 0.65 -0.17 14.79
CA GLU A 148 1.32 -1.31 15.42
C GLU A 148 2.49 -1.81 14.56
N LEU A 149 2.30 -1.91 13.24
CA LEU A 149 3.36 -2.31 12.32
C LEU A 149 4.50 -1.28 12.28
N VAL A 150 4.19 0.01 12.26
CA VAL A 150 5.20 1.09 12.34
C VAL A 150 6.03 0.96 13.60
N ARG A 151 5.43 0.65 14.76
CA ARG A 151 6.19 0.44 16.01
C ARG A 151 7.13 -0.77 15.94
N LYS A 152 6.76 -1.82 15.22
CA LYS A 152 7.61 -3.02 15.03
C LYS A 152 8.73 -2.79 14.01
N ASN A 153 8.42 -2.15 12.88
CA ASN A 153 9.36 -1.90 11.79
C ASN A 153 9.04 -0.57 11.08
N PRO A 154 9.54 0.56 11.60
CA PRO A 154 9.23 1.88 11.07
C PRO A 154 9.59 2.03 9.58
N ILE A 155 10.73 1.48 9.17
CA ILE A 155 11.28 1.67 7.81
C ILE A 155 10.33 1.09 6.76
N ALA A 156 9.74 -0.08 7.03
CA ALA A 156 8.84 -0.74 6.08
C ALA A 156 7.44 -0.10 6.05
N PHE A 157 6.94 0.36 7.19
CA PHE A 157 5.52 0.67 7.35
C PHE A 157 5.18 2.16 7.47
N LEU A 158 6.15 3.04 7.73
CA LEU A 158 5.92 4.49 7.72
C LEU A 158 5.34 4.97 6.38
N PRO A 159 5.82 4.50 5.21
CA PRO A 159 5.25 4.92 3.94
C PRO A 159 3.78 4.51 3.76
N TYR A 160 3.40 3.32 4.23
CA TYR A 160 2.01 2.88 4.20
C TYR A 160 1.13 3.77 5.06
N LEU A 161 1.55 4.06 6.30
CA LEU A 161 0.78 4.89 7.21
C LEU A 161 0.61 6.32 6.66
N SER A 162 1.71 6.97 6.27
CA SER A 162 1.67 8.36 5.81
C SER A 162 0.91 8.52 4.50
N SER A 163 1.08 7.58 3.56
CA SER A 163 0.36 7.56 2.29
C SER A 163 -1.13 7.29 2.50
N LEU A 164 -1.51 6.37 3.39
CA LEU A 164 -2.93 6.10 3.67
C LEU A 164 -3.63 7.32 4.31
N ILE A 165 -2.97 8.00 5.24
CA ILE A 165 -3.49 9.20 5.93
C ILE A 165 -3.93 10.28 4.92
N VAL A 166 -3.14 10.49 3.87
CA VAL A 166 -3.40 11.58 2.91
C VAL A 166 -4.19 11.15 1.68
N ARG A 167 -4.12 9.87 1.30
CA ARG A 167 -4.78 9.37 0.09
C ARG A 167 -6.18 8.84 0.35
N CYS A 168 -6.46 8.26 1.51
CA CYS A 168 -7.77 7.67 1.79
C CYS A 168 -8.76 8.72 2.29
N LYS A 169 -9.91 8.82 1.62
CA LYS A 169 -11.03 9.66 2.08
C LYS A 169 -11.75 8.97 3.24
N VAL A 170 -11.54 9.50 4.43
CA VAL A 170 -12.20 9.13 5.69
C VAL A 170 -12.64 10.41 6.42
N ASP A 171 -13.37 10.26 7.52
CA ASP A 171 -13.78 11.39 8.38
C ASP A 171 -12.61 12.32 8.73
N GLU A 172 -12.80 13.63 8.57
CA GLU A 172 -11.74 14.63 8.75
C GLU A 172 -11.33 14.78 10.22
N GLY A 173 -12.24 14.60 11.18
CA GLY A 173 -11.92 14.61 12.60
C GLY A 173 -11.00 13.44 12.97
N LEU A 174 -11.33 12.24 12.48
CA LEU A 174 -10.49 11.05 12.65
C LEU A 174 -9.10 11.23 12.01
N LYS A 175 -9.05 11.78 10.80
CA LYS A 175 -7.80 12.12 10.11
C LYS A 175 -6.95 13.14 10.86
N ALA A 176 -7.58 14.14 11.48
CA ALA A 176 -6.89 15.11 12.32
C ALA A 176 -6.23 14.43 13.51
N MET A 177 -6.95 13.51 14.18
CA MET A 177 -6.38 12.71 15.27
C MET A 177 -5.15 11.92 14.82
N TYR A 178 -5.22 11.18 13.70
CA TYR A 178 -4.07 10.40 13.24
C TYR A 178 -2.87 11.25 12.82
N VAL A 179 -3.09 12.45 12.29
CA VAL A 179 -1.99 13.38 12.01
C VAL A 179 -1.37 13.91 13.30
N GLN A 180 -2.17 14.21 14.32
CA GLN A 180 -1.65 14.61 15.64
C GLN A 180 -0.83 13.49 16.29
N ASP A 181 -1.35 12.25 16.26
CA ASP A 181 -0.61 11.06 16.74
C ASP A 181 0.69 10.87 15.96
N TYR A 182 0.66 11.05 14.64
CA TYR A 182 1.85 10.98 13.79
C TYR A 182 2.88 12.08 14.13
N GLN A 183 2.43 13.32 14.36
CA GLN A 183 3.31 14.40 14.80
C GLN A 183 3.94 14.10 16.17
N ALA A 184 3.16 13.60 17.12
CA ALA A 184 3.68 13.19 18.43
C ALA A 184 4.72 12.06 18.29
N TYR A 185 4.47 11.10 17.40
CA TYR A 185 5.42 10.06 17.04
C TYR A 185 6.72 10.64 16.46
N VAL A 186 6.65 11.59 15.52
CA VAL A 186 7.83 12.25 14.95
C VAL A 186 8.60 13.03 16.03
N ARG A 187 7.91 13.75 16.92
CA ARG A 187 8.55 14.48 18.04
C ARG A 187 9.37 13.56 18.94
N SER A 188 8.96 12.30 19.10
CA SER A 188 9.70 11.34 19.93
C SER A 188 11.11 11.02 19.44
N TYR A 189 11.41 11.24 18.14
CA TYR A 189 12.76 11.08 17.59
C TYR A 189 13.74 12.22 17.95
N GLY A 190 13.25 13.34 18.48
CA GLY A 190 14.09 14.44 18.97
C GLY A 190 15.02 15.04 17.90
N LYS A 191 16.33 14.84 18.06
CA LYS A 191 17.39 15.31 17.13
C LYS A 191 18.12 14.16 16.43
N SER A 192 17.55 12.96 16.45
CA SER A 192 18.16 11.78 15.83
C SER A 192 18.27 11.95 14.31
N LEU A 193 19.40 11.57 13.73
CA LEU A 193 19.66 11.54 12.29
C LEU A 193 19.64 10.09 11.73
N SER A 194 19.02 9.15 12.44
CA SER A 194 18.84 7.79 11.91
C SER A 194 17.95 7.79 10.67
N ILE A 195 18.10 6.78 9.79
CA ILE A 195 17.22 6.64 8.62
C ILE A 195 15.74 6.56 8.99
N GLN A 196 15.40 5.97 10.13
CA GLN A 196 14.02 5.95 10.66
C GLN A 196 13.51 7.36 10.96
N SER A 197 14.35 8.18 11.60
CA SER A 197 14.05 9.58 11.87
C SER A 197 13.87 10.35 10.56
N VAL A 198 14.81 10.23 9.62
CA VAL A 198 14.73 10.90 8.31
C VAL A 198 13.44 10.51 7.56
N ALA A 199 13.11 9.22 7.50
CA ALA A 199 11.89 8.74 6.86
C ALA A 199 10.62 9.26 7.56
N ALA A 200 10.59 9.28 8.89
CA ALA A 200 9.45 9.78 9.65
C ALA A 200 9.21 11.27 9.42
N HIS A 201 10.27 12.08 9.41
CA HIS A 201 10.20 13.52 9.13
C HIS A 201 9.84 13.79 7.66
N GLN A 202 10.37 13.03 6.70
CA GLN A 202 9.96 13.14 5.30
C GLN A 202 8.46 12.84 5.13
N CYS A 203 7.97 11.78 5.76
CA CYS A 203 6.56 11.43 5.73
C CYS A 203 5.68 12.53 6.36
N LEU A 204 6.18 13.28 7.36
CA LEU A 204 5.50 14.46 7.89
C LEU A 204 5.43 15.60 6.86
N LEU A 205 6.52 15.87 6.12
CA LEU A 205 6.50 16.86 5.03
C LEU A 205 5.52 16.44 3.95
N TYR A 206 5.52 15.15 3.56
CA TYR A 206 4.57 14.58 2.62
C TYR A 206 3.12 14.76 3.10
N ILE A 207 2.82 14.45 4.37
CA ILE A 207 1.50 14.71 4.97
C ILE A 207 1.12 16.18 4.84
N SER A 208 2.05 17.07 5.17
CA SER A 208 1.84 18.52 5.17
C SER A 208 1.57 19.09 3.77
N CYS A 209 2.14 18.50 2.72
CA CYS A 209 1.81 18.89 1.34
C CYS A 209 0.32 18.68 1.01
N PHE A 210 -0.31 17.63 1.55
CA PHE A 210 -1.73 17.35 1.34
C PHE A 210 -2.63 18.06 2.36
N ARG A 211 -2.13 18.26 3.58
CA ARG A 211 -2.88 18.72 4.75
C ARG A 211 -2.22 20.01 5.27
N ARG A 212 -2.47 21.13 4.59
CA ARG A 212 -1.75 22.41 4.85
C ARG A 212 -1.91 22.90 6.28
N GLU A 213 -3.05 22.59 6.91
CA GLU A 213 -3.32 22.91 8.30
C GLU A 213 -2.32 22.26 9.27
N SER A 214 -1.73 21.11 8.91
CA SER A 214 -0.75 20.44 9.76
C SER A 214 0.59 21.17 9.86
N VAL A 215 0.87 22.12 8.97
CA VAL A 215 2.12 22.91 8.98
C VAL A 215 2.17 23.82 10.20
N ALA A 216 1.06 24.46 10.55
CA ALA A 216 0.99 25.32 11.73
C ALA A 216 1.25 24.51 13.01
N ASP A 217 0.63 23.34 13.11
CA ASP A 217 0.74 22.44 14.26
C ASP A 217 2.12 21.78 14.40
N ALA A 218 2.83 21.58 13.30
CA ALA A 218 4.14 20.94 13.25
C ALA A 218 5.31 21.93 13.00
N LYS A 219 5.07 23.24 13.12
CA LYS A 219 6.04 24.29 12.81
C LYS A 219 7.40 24.07 13.50
N ASP A 220 7.38 23.69 14.78
CA ASP A 220 8.58 23.42 15.57
C ASP A 220 9.44 22.28 15.01
N ILE A 221 8.80 21.26 14.44
CA ILE A 221 9.46 20.11 13.82
C ILE A 221 10.01 20.53 12.46
N ILE A 222 9.22 21.24 11.67
CA ILE A 222 9.58 21.66 10.31
C ILE A 222 10.77 22.62 10.35
N GLU A 223 10.75 23.64 11.21
CA GLU A 223 11.88 24.55 11.41
C GLU A 223 13.17 23.79 11.77
N ARG A 224 13.05 22.74 12.59
CA ARG A 224 14.18 21.86 12.94
C ARG A 224 14.70 21.05 11.74
N ILE A 225 13.81 20.49 10.91
CA ILE A 225 14.19 19.72 9.71
C ILE A 225 15.11 20.57 8.82
N PHE A 226 14.74 21.82 8.55
CA PHE A 226 15.50 22.70 7.67
C PHE A 226 16.75 23.28 8.36
N SER A 227 16.64 23.78 9.60
CA SER A 227 17.79 24.37 10.32
C SER A 227 18.89 23.38 10.65
N SER A 228 18.56 22.10 10.88
CA SER A 228 19.56 21.04 11.11
C SER A 228 20.18 20.50 9.83
N GLY A 229 19.63 20.87 8.66
CA GLY A 229 20.00 20.30 7.37
C GLY A 229 19.57 18.84 7.22
N MET A 230 18.52 18.39 7.90
CA MET A 230 17.98 17.02 7.73
C MET A 230 17.29 16.85 6.36
N ALA A 231 16.67 17.93 5.84
CA ALA A 231 15.95 17.91 4.56
C ALA A 231 16.80 17.38 3.38
N ARG A 232 18.11 17.62 3.38
CA ARG A 232 19.03 17.16 2.33
C ARG A 232 19.13 15.63 2.20
N TYR A 233 18.72 14.89 3.22
CA TYR A 233 18.77 13.43 3.27
C TYR A 233 17.44 12.77 2.90
N MET A 234 16.43 13.56 2.55
CA MET A 234 15.10 13.10 2.16
C MET A 234 14.97 13.03 0.64
N ASN A 235 13.87 12.43 0.19
CA ASN A 235 13.41 12.45 -1.19
C ASN A 235 13.26 13.90 -1.67
N LYS A 236 14.07 14.23 -2.68
CA LYS A 236 14.12 15.55 -3.32
C LYS A 236 12.74 16.05 -3.74
N ASN A 237 11.93 15.22 -4.40
CA ASN A 237 10.62 15.65 -4.93
C ASN A 237 9.65 16.03 -3.81
N VAL A 238 9.69 15.33 -2.67
CA VAL A 238 8.85 15.68 -1.51
C VAL A 238 9.28 17.00 -0.91
N VAL A 239 10.58 17.19 -0.70
CA VAL A 239 11.13 18.42 -0.11
C VAL A 239 10.90 19.60 -1.03
N GLU A 240 11.17 19.48 -2.33
CA GLU A 240 10.92 20.55 -3.29
C GLU A 240 9.45 20.95 -3.37
N MET A 241 8.53 19.97 -3.40
CA MET A 241 7.09 20.25 -3.35
C MET A 241 6.70 20.98 -2.06
N PHE A 242 7.24 20.56 -0.91
CA PHE A 242 6.98 21.23 0.36
C PHE A 242 7.52 22.68 0.35
N CYS A 243 8.73 22.88 -0.16
CA CYS A 243 9.35 24.18 -0.31
C CYS A 243 8.53 25.11 -1.23
N GLU A 244 8.05 24.60 -2.36
CA GLU A 244 7.18 25.32 -3.30
C GLU A 244 5.86 25.77 -2.65
N LEU A 245 5.28 24.94 -1.78
CA LEU A 245 3.98 25.23 -1.14
C LEU A 245 4.06 26.20 0.05
N PHE A 246 5.20 26.26 0.75
CA PHE A 246 5.31 26.92 2.06
C PHE A 246 6.52 27.87 2.19
N ASP A 247 7.17 28.23 1.08
CA ASP A 247 8.29 29.17 1.01
C ASP A 247 9.51 28.79 1.87
N TYR A 248 9.85 27.50 1.89
CA TYR A 248 11.10 27.00 2.47
C TYR A 248 12.19 26.86 1.39
N GLU A 249 13.46 26.81 1.79
CA GLU A 249 14.58 26.58 0.87
C GLU A 249 15.42 25.36 1.26
N CYS A 250 15.74 24.51 0.29
CA CYS A 250 16.74 23.46 0.40
C CYS A 250 17.49 23.34 -0.93
N LYS A 251 18.80 23.68 -0.93
CA LYS A 251 19.60 23.79 -2.17
C LYS A 251 20.55 22.61 -2.39
N GLU A 252 20.79 21.81 -1.35
CA GLU A 252 21.73 20.70 -1.39
C GLU A 252 20.99 19.41 -1.04
N PHE A 253 21.18 18.38 -1.86
CA PHE A 253 20.64 17.04 -1.63
C PHE A 253 21.78 16.03 -1.63
N SER A 254 21.72 15.07 -0.71
CA SER A 254 22.62 13.93 -0.66
C SER A 254 21.84 12.70 -1.09
N SER A 255 22.27 12.04 -2.17
CA SER A 255 21.66 10.79 -2.62
C SER A 255 21.74 9.73 -1.51
N HIS A 256 20.59 9.26 -1.04
CA HIS A 256 20.49 8.13 -0.13
C HIS A 256 19.70 7.03 -0.83
N ASP A 257 20.33 5.87 -1.06
CA ASP A 257 19.66 4.69 -1.62
C ASP A 257 18.89 3.95 -0.52
N HIS A 258 17.92 4.64 0.07
CA HIS A 258 16.98 4.06 1.01
C HIS A 258 15.59 4.07 0.42
N ASP A 259 15.14 2.90 -0.02
CA ASP A 259 13.87 2.72 -0.72
C ASP A 259 12.64 3.23 0.03
N CYS A 260 12.68 3.23 1.38
CA CYS A 260 11.59 3.78 2.20
C CYS A 260 11.35 5.28 1.98
N LEU A 261 12.31 5.99 1.39
CA LEU A 261 12.18 7.40 1.03
C LEU A 261 11.48 7.60 -0.32
N TYR A 262 11.42 6.57 -1.18
CA TYR A 262 10.92 6.69 -2.56
C TYR A 262 9.66 5.88 -2.82
N PHE A 263 9.29 4.98 -1.91
CA PHE A 263 8.11 4.16 -2.03
C PHE A 263 6.90 4.82 -1.35
N PHE A 264 5.85 5.14 -2.12
CA PHE A 264 4.57 5.67 -1.61
C PHE A 264 3.46 4.67 -1.97
N PRO A 265 3.08 3.76 -1.05
CA PRO A 265 2.29 2.59 -1.39
C PRO A 265 0.88 2.89 -1.91
N PHE A 266 0.31 4.05 -1.59
CA PHE A 266 -1.02 4.43 -2.06
C PHE A 266 -0.96 5.56 -3.08
N ASP A 267 0.14 5.71 -3.82
CA ASP A 267 0.08 6.36 -5.13
C ASP A 267 -0.78 5.50 -6.09
N LEU A 268 -1.35 6.12 -7.14
CA LEU A 268 -2.32 5.45 -8.01
C LEU A 268 -1.82 4.08 -8.49
N PRO A 269 -2.68 3.04 -8.44
CA PRO A 269 -2.31 1.72 -8.89
C PRO A 269 -2.03 1.74 -10.40
N ILE A 270 -1.20 0.81 -10.84
CA ILE A 270 -0.79 0.71 -12.25
C ILE A 270 -1.84 0.02 -13.13
N LEU A 271 -2.79 -0.70 -12.52
CA LEU A 271 -3.91 -1.33 -13.20
C LEU A 271 -5.16 -0.44 -13.09
N GLU A 272 -5.75 -0.10 -14.22
CA GLU A 272 -6.87 0.85 -14.31
C GLU A 272 -8.12 0.34 -13.59
N GLU A 273 -8.38 -0.97 -13.60
CA GLU A 273 -9.51 -1.58 -12.92
C GLU A 273 -9.40 -1.43 -11.40
N VAL A 274 -8.18 -1.54 -10.86
CA VAL A 274 -7.91 -1.29 -9.44
C VAL A 274 -8.09 0.21 -9.14
N ALA A 275 -7.60 1.10 -10.02
CA ALA A 275 -7.77 2.55 -9.89
C ALA A 275 -9.26 2.96 -9.90
N GLY A 276 -10.04 2.39 -10.83
CA GLY A 276 -11.47 2.62 -10.95
C GLY A 276 -12.22 2.18 -9.70
N SER A 277 -11.83 1.06 -9.09
CA SER A 277 -12.46 0.53 -7.87
C SER A 277 -12.28 1.42 -6.63
N ILE A 278 -11.34 2.37 -6.65
CA ILE A 278 -11.01 3.24 -5.51
C ILE A 278 -11.32 4.73 -5.73
N HIS A 279 -11.71 5.12 -6.94
CA HIS A 279 -11.76 6.51 -7.37
C HIS A 279 -12.57 7.42 -6.42
N GLU A 280 -13.73 6.95 -5.95
CA GLU A 280 -14.66 7.75 -5.13
C GLU A 280 -14.12 8.12 -3.74
N PHE A 281 -13.16 7.36 -3.23
CA PHE A 281 -12.56 7.53 -1.91
C PHE A 281 -11.05 7.77 -1.96
N TYR A 282 -10.52 8.12 -3.14
CA TYR A 282 -9.13 8.50 -3.32
C TYR A 282 -8.95 10.03 -3.36
N ILE A 283 -7.93 10.52 -2.65
CA ILE A 283 -7.56 11.94 -2.63
C ILE A 283 -6.43 12.17 -3.62
N HIS A 284 -6.79 12.84 -4.71
CA HIS A 284 -5.82 13.37 -5.66
C HIS A 284 -5.10 14.57 -5.07
N PHE A 285 -3.78 14.60 -5.23
CA PHE A 285 -2.98 15.77 -4.87
C PHE A 285 -3.38 16.94 -5.77
N ARG A 286 -3.65 18.11 -5.16
CA ARG A 286 -3.93 19.36 -5.87
C ARG A 286 -2.93 20.40 -5.36
N ARG A 287 -2.20 21.00 -6.30
CA ARG A 287 -1.31 22.14 -6.01
C ARG A 287 -2.12 23.36 -5.61
#